data_AF-A0A8I2KQF5-F1
#
_entry.id   AF-A0A8I2KQF5-F1
#
_cell.length_a   1.000
_cell.length_b   1.000
_cell.length_c   1.000
_cell.angle_alpha   90.00
_cell.angle_beta   90.00
_cell.angle_gamma   90.00
#
_symmetry.space_group_name_H-M   'P 1'
#
loop_
_entity.id
_entity.type
_entity.pdbx_description
1 polymer ?
#
loop_
_entity_poly.entity_id
_entity_poly.type
_entity_poly.pdbx_seq_one_letter_code
_entity_poly.pdbx_strand_id
1 'polypeptide(L)'
;MDESLQSFLFRQQMLFAGKLDPKKVITRNGMWYLSPYAHQEVQHIFHRLDDSILLEAAEVGEPIRACQDGIFTSSDDYCMSLWSIFFNNGKQDSRMINKTKIRFCQACVNEAIFEYGHGYFKHQWVRNTWCYLHELPLRHLTRASYKHAIEDVKEVLAGGIPINEVCTQTRPSGAVESLSVNNSKELELLFAVHAPYCLGRLLANWLTLNFSKLSEVAEFLTKVEWAFLPWNLLNLPIDSNDYSQALRKLNALIVSFRRNSSLNEYISEHVEYVKVFVSPRGQLSEVMMLPKLRDCQSCAKNKSCSFLKFEYNEIKEEIDLQFLFHHSSSFKRYAIDQGQISLTGDYMWMPFRINSFLSEEDLESGELMEFVL
;
A
#
# COMPACT_ATOMS: atom_id res chain seq x y z
N MET A 1 0.72 -13.52 -3.77
CA MET A 1 2.07 -14.14 -3.65
C MET A 1 2.32 -14.48 -2.18
N ASP A 2 3.03 -15.57 -1.87
CA ASP A 2 3.39 -15.96 -0.49
C ASP A 2 4.92 -16.02 -0.24
N GLU A 3 5.74 -15.79 -1.26
CA GLU A 3 7.20 -15.65 -1.16
C GLU A 3 7.59 -14.39 -0.38
N SER A 4 8.52 -14.53 0.59
CA SER A 4 9.10 -13.39 1.32
C SER A 4 9.87 -12.44 0.40
N LEU A 5 9.85 -11.13 0.70
CA LEU A 5 10.64 -10.14 -0.03
C LEU A 5 12.14 -10.48 -0.06
N GLN A 6 12.68 -11.04 1.02
CA GLN A 6 14.07 -11.50 1.10
C GLN A 6 14.35 -12.61 0.07
N SER A 7 13.50 -13.63 0.03
CA SER A 7 13.61 -14.73 -0.95
C SER A 7 13.51 -14.20 -2.38
N PHE A 8 12.52 -13.35 -2.63
CA PHE A 8 12.30 -12.75 -3.94
C PHE A 8 13.53 -11.98 -4.41
N LEU A 9 14.04 -11.05 -3.60
CA LEU A 9 15.24 -10.27 -3.92
C LEU A 9 16.46 -11.18 -4.13
N PHE A 10 16.65 -12.20 -3.29
CA PHE A 10 17.76 -13.14 -3.40
C PHE A 10 17.68 -13.93 -4.71
N ARG A 11 16.52 -14.52 -5.01
CA ARG A 11 16.29 -15.36 -6.19
C ARG A 11 16.44 -14.55 -7.48
N GLN A 12 15.89 -13.33 -7.54
CA GLN A 12 16.03 -12.46 -8.70
C GLN A 12 17.49 -12.10 -8.98
N GLN A 13 18.27 -11.81 -7.94
CA GLN A 13 19.70 -11.53 -8.06
C GLN A 13 20.52 -12.78 -8.44
N MET A 14 20.12 -13.94 -7.94
CA MET A 14 20.78 -15.21 -8.24
C MET A 14 20.61 -15.71 -9.67
N LEU A 15 19.63 -15.20 -10.43
CA LEU A 15 19.50 -15.52 -11.87
C LEU A 15 20.74 -15.09 -12.69
N PHE A 16 21.59 -14.23 -12.13
CA PHE A 16 22.86 -13.80 -12.71
C PHE A 16 24.05 -14.41 -11.95
N ALA A 17 23.88 -15.65 -11.49
CA ALA A 17 24.82 -16.42 -10.66
C ALA A 17 26.28 -16.23 -11.08
N GLY A 18 27.14 -15.93 -10.09
CA GLY A 18 28.58 -15.76 -10.28
C GLY A 18 29.04 -14.34 -10.65
N LYS A 19 28.11 -13.43 -11.00
CA LYS A 19 28.43 -12.03 -11.31
C LYS A 19 27.91 -11.02 -10.29
N LEU A 20 26.80 -11.33 -9.63
CA LEU A 20 26.13 -10.40 -8.72
C LEU A 20 26.03 -10.97 -7.31
N ASP A 21 26.38 -10.14 -6.35
CA ASP A 21 26.40 -10.42 -4.92
C ASP A 21 25.06 -10.00 -4.32
N PRO A 22 24.33 -10.85 -3.56
CA PRO A 22 23.04 -10.52 -2.94
C PRO A 22 23.17 -9.55 -1.75
N LYS A 23 23.91 -8.47 -1.96
CA LYS A 23 24.16 -7.39 -1.00
C LYS A 23 22.82 -6.85 -0.51
N LYS A 24 22.77 -6.55 0.79
CA LYS A 24 21.60 -5.93 1.43
C LYS A 24 20.36 -6.83 1.52
N VAL A 25 20.48 -8.10 1.16
CA VAL A 25 19.49 -9.14 1.47
C VAL A 25 19.94 -9.99 2.66
N ILE A 26 21.20 -10.44 2.64
CA ILE A 26 21.84 -11.18 3.74
C ILE A 26 22.83 -10.28 4.48
N THR A 27 22.77 -10.30 5.81
CA THR A 27 23.72 -9.61 6.70
C THR A 27 25.08 -10.30 6.71
N ARG A 28 26.14 -9.59 7.15
CA ARG A 28 27.48 -10.18 7.32
C ARG A 28 27.49 -11.44 8.20
N ASN A 29 26.51 -11.54 9.09
CA ASN A 29 26.36 -12.59 10.09
C ASN A 29 25.50 -13.77 9.59
N GLY A 30 25.17 -13.85 8.30
CA GLY A 30 24.39 -14.95 7.72
C GLY A 30 22.89 -14.94 8.03
N MET A 31 22.33 -13.80 8.44
CA MET A 31 20.90 -13.61 8.70
C MET A 31 20.22 -12.77 7.61
N TRP A 32 18.90 -12.83 7.50
CA TRP A 32 18.12 -11.92 6.67
C TRP A 32 18.15 -10.49 7.22
N TYR A 33 18.23 -9.50 6.34
CA TYR A 33 17.77 -8.14 6.66
C TYR A 33 16.24 -8.14 6.75
N LEU A 34 15.69 -7.48 7.78
CA LEU A 34 14.23 -7.31 7.90
C LEU A 34 13.69 -6.28 6.91
N SER A 35 14.50 -5.27 6.56
CA SER A 35 14.19 -4.27 5.53
C SER A 35 15.19 -4.39 4.37
N PRO A 36 15.16 -5.49 3.60
CA PRO A 36 16.09 -5.71 2.50
C PRO A 36 15.78 -4.74 1.35
N TYR A 37 16.77 -4.47 0.50
CA TYR A 37 16.58 -3.66 -0.70
C TYR A 37 17.54 -4.08 -1.82
N ALA A 38 17.18 -3.75 -3.06
CA ALA A 38 18.02 -3.90 -4.24
C ALA A 38 19.14 -2.86 -4.22
N HIS A 39 20.37 -3.32 -4.01
CA HIS A 39 21.57 -2.49 -4.13
C HIS A 39 21.70 -1.90 -5.55
N GLN A 40 22.27 -0.70 -5.70
CA GLN A 40 22.36 0.00 -7.00
C GLN A 40 22.93 -0.88 -8.13
N GLU A 41 23.94 -1.70 -7.83
CA GLU A 41 24.57 -2.65 -8.77
C GLU A 41 23.60 -3.67 -9.38
N VAL A 42 22.50 -4.01 -8.68
CA VAL A 42 21.54 -5.05 -9.08
C VAL A 42 20.17 -4.48 -9.48
N GLN A 43 19.94 -3.16 -9.38
CA GLN A 43 18.63 -2.56 -9.65
C GLN A 43 18.15 -2.83 -11.07
N HIS A 44 19.06 -2.82 -12.04
CA HIS A 44 18.79 -3.12 -13.45
C HIS A 44 18.08 -4.47 -13.67
N ILE A 45 18.25 -5.44 -12.78
CA ILE A 45 17.56 -6.74 -12.85
C ILE A 45 16.05 -6.57 -12.68
N PHE A 46 15.63 -5.66 -11.81
CA PHE A 46 14.23 -5.46 -11.48
C PHE A 46 13.48 -4.66 -12.55
N HIS A 47 14.19 -3.99 -13.46
CA HIS A 47 13.57 -3.31 -14.62
C HIS A 47 12.86 -4.25 -15.59
N ARG A 48 13.14 -5.56 -15.56
CA ARG A 48 12.47 -6.55 -16.43
C ARG A 48 11.12 -7.03 -15.91
N LEU A 49 10.81 -6.77 -14.65
CA LEU A 49 9.55 -7.14 -14.01
C LEU A 49 8.61 -5.95 -14.08
N ASP A 50 7.30 -6.17 -14.07
CA ASP A 50 6.33 -5.07 -14.01
C ASP A 50 6.26 -4.50 -12.58
N ASP A 51 5.98 -3.21 -12.45
CA ASP A 51 5.88 -2.53 -11.15
C ASP A 51 4.79 -3.15 -10.27
N SER A 52 3.73 -3.72 -10.87
CA SER A 52 2.69 -4.47 -10.13
C SER A 52 3.24 -5.70 -9.42
N ILE A 53 4.10 -6.48 -10.09
CA ILE A 53 4.74 -7.67 -9.53
C ILE A 53 5.72 -7.27 -8.42
N LEU A 54 6.49 -6.21 -8.65
CA LEU A 54 7.41 -5.68 -7.64
C LEU A 54 6.67 -5.18 -6.40
N LEU A 55 5.51 -4.54 -6.59
CA LEU A 55 4.69 -4.02 -5.50
C LEU A 55 4.10 -5.17 -4.67
N GLU A 56 3.58 -6.20 -5.34
CA GLU A 56 3.09 -7.41 -4.68
C GLU A 56 4.20 -8.09 -3.86
N ALA A 57 5.43 -8.17 -4.40
CA ALA A 57 6.57 -8.74 -3.69
C ALA A 57 7.02 -7.88 -2.50
N ALA A 58 6.93 -6.55 -2.60
CA ALA A 58 7.27 -5.62 -1.53
C ALA A 58 6.31 -5.67 -0.35
N GLU A 59 5.03 -5.95 -0.62
CA GLU A 59 3.93 -5.84 0.35
C GLU A 59 3.31 -7.20 0.68
N VAL A 60 4.03 -8.28 0.39
CA VAL A 60 3.59 -9.64 0.69
C VAL A 60 3.21 -9.77 2.17
N GLY A 61 2.01 -10.32 2.42
CA GLY A 61 1.48 -10.56 3.77
C GLY A 61 1.04 -9.31 4.53
N GLU A 62 1.18 -8.11 3.95
CA GLU A 62 0.58 -6.90 4.48
C GLU A 62 -0.80 -6.75 3.83
N PRO A 63 -1.88 -6.51 4.59
CA PRO A 63 -3.17 -6.18 3.99
C PRO A 63 -2.96 -4.94 3.13
N ILE A 64 -3.55 -4.90 1.94
CA ILE A 64 -3.57 -3.66 1.16
C ILE A 64 -4.25 -2.64 2.09
N ARG A 65 -3.52 -1.63 2.54
CA ARG A 65 -4.01 -0.67 3.53
C ARG A 65 -5.08 0.17 2.87
N ALA A 66 -6.34 -0.30 2.88
CA ALA A 66 -7.52 0.46 2.44
C ALA A 66 -7.32 1.86 2.97
N CYS A 67 -7.11 2.83 2.08
CA CYS A 67 -6.42 4.09 2.35
C CYS A 67 -6.91 4.72 3.67
N GLN A 68 -6.31 4.34 4.80
CA GLN A 68 -6.82 4.71 6.14
C GLN A 68 -6.59 6.21 6.38
N ASP A 69 -5.83 6.84 5.50
CA ASP A 69 -5.50 8.27 5.49
C ASP A 69 -6.54 9.12 4.73
N GLY A 70 -7.53 8.51 4.07
CA GLY A 70 -8.64 9.20 3.43
C GLY A 70 -8.43 9.62 1.98
N ILE A 71 -9.24 10.55 1.49
CA ILE A 71 -9.16 11.03 0.11
C ILE A 71 -7.88 11.84 -0.15
N PHE A 72 -7.30 12.49 0.86
CA PHE A 72 -6.11 13.32 0.72
C PHE A 72 -4.83 12.54 0.96
N THR A 73 -4.03 12.35 -0.09
CA THR A 73 -2.80 11.54 -0.05
C THR A 73 -1.77 12.10 -1.03
N SER A 74 -0.49 11.76 -0.84
CA SER A 74 0.52 11.97 -1.87
C SER A 74 0.25 11.01 -3.03
N SER A 75 0.47 11.46 -4.26
CA SER A 75 0.24 10.66 -5.46
C SER A 75 1.04 9.34 -5.46
N ASP A 76 2.21 9.29 -4.83
CA ASP A 76 3.07 8.11 -4.75
C ASP A 76 2.84 7.19 -3.56
N ASP A 77 2.01 7.55 -2.57
CA ASP A 77 1.89 6.84 -1.29
C ASP A 77 1.62 5.33 -1.48
N TYR A 78 0.77 4.98 -2.46
CA TYR A 78 0.44 3.59 -2.80
C TYR A 78 1.64 2.73 -3.21
N CYS A 79 2.68 3.34 -3.80
CA CYS A 79 3.80 2.62 -4.39
C CYS A 79 5.18 3.06 -3.85
N MET A 80 5.21 3.78 -2.72
CA MET A 80 6.45 4.25 -2.08
C MET A 80 7.45 3.12 -1.77
N SER A 81 6.93 1.92 -1.52
CA SER A 81 7.71 0.70 -1.33
C SER A 81 8.60 0.39 -2.55
N LEU A 82 8.12 0.64 -3.77
CA LEU A 82 8.90 0.43 -5.00
C LEU A 82 10.16 1.27 -5.04
N TRP A 83 10.03 2.57 -4.75
CA TRP A 83 11.16 3.48 -4.69
C TRP A 83 12.18 3.01 -3.66
N SER A 84 11.73 2.76 -2.43
CA SER A 84 12.63 2.46 -1.31
C SER A 84 13.34 1.10 -1.42
N ILE A 85 12.68 0.10 -1.99
CA ILE A 85 13.19 -1.28 -2.07
C ILE A 85 13.93 -1.51 -3.38
N PHE A 86 13.39 -1.12 -4.54
CA PHE A 86 13.94 -1.53 -5.84
C PHE A 86 14.74 -0.43 -6.55
N PHE A 87 14.41 0.85 -6.35
CA PHE A 87 14.91 1.95 -7.19
C PHE A 87 15.59 3.10 -6.41
N ASN A 88 15.99 2.87 -5.16
CA ASN A 88 16.50 3.92 -4.26
C ASN A 88 17.96 4.35 -4.50
N ASN A 89 18.60 3.93 -5.60
CA ASN A 89 20.03 4.20 -5.91
C ASN A 89 20.99 4.04 -4.70
N GLY A 90 20.75 3.07 -3.81
CA GLY A 90 21.59 2.82 -2.63
C GLY A 90 21.42 3.75 -1.42
N LYS A 91 20.49 4.71 -1.45
CA LYS A 91 20.25 5.67 -0.36
C LYS A 91 19.25 5.14 0.69
N GLN A 92 19.64 4.15 1.48
CA GLN A 92 18.85 3.78 2.66
C GLN A 92 19.39 4.49 3.92
N ASP A 93 18.50 5.05 4.73
CA ASP A 93 18.86 5.66 6.01
C ASP A 93 19.46 4.59 6.92
N SER A 94 20.70 4.79 7.39
CA SER A 94 21.55 3.78 8.04
C SER A 94 21.03 3.30 9.41
N ARG A 95 19.87 3.79 9.85
CA ARG A 95 19.35 3.70 11.21
C ARG A 95 18.45 2.50 11.50
N MET A 96 18.08 1.67 10.52
CA MET A 96 17.19 0.51 10.72
C MET A 96 17.78 -0.83 10.27
N ILE A 97 18.98 -1.20 10.74
CA ILE A 97 19.54 -2.53 10.47
C ILE A 97 18.93 -3.56 11.44
N ASN A 98 17.66 -3.88 11.21
CA ASN A 98 17.00 -5.00 11.87
C ASN A 98 17.26 -6.29 11.07
N LYS A 99 17.42 -7.42 11.78
CA LYS A 99 17.79 -8.72 11.20
C LYS A 99 16.99 -9.87 11.80
N THR A 100 16.77 -10.92 11.03
CA THR A 100 16.05 -12.13 11.48
C THR A 100 16.74 -13.40 10.98
N LYS A 101 16.51 -14.52 11.67
CA LYS A 101 17.04 -15.82 11.26
C LYS A 101 16.43 -16.24 9.93
N ILE A 102 17.22 -16.94 9.11
CA ILE A 102 16.73 -17.59 7.90
C ILE A 102 16.05 -18.90 8.31
N ARG A 103 14.73 -18.94 8.22
CA ARG A 103 13.90 -20.09 8.63
C ARG A 103 13.18 -20.69 7.43
N PHE A 104 13.00 -22.01 7.43
CA PHE A 104 12.33 -22.72 6.35
C PHE A 104 11.66 -24.02 6.79
N CYS A 105 10.68 -24.45 6.00
CA CYS A 105 10.09 -25.77 6.06
C CYS A 105 10.51 -26.56 4.83
N GLN A 106 11.17 -27.71 5.00
CA GLN A 106 11.64 -28.51 3.87
C GLN A 106 10.50 -29.04 3.01
N ALA A 107 9.40 -29.47 3.63
CA ALA A 107 8.23 -29.98 2.91
C ALA A 107 7.63 -28.90 2.00
N CYS A 108 7.36 -27.71 2.55
CA CYS A 108 6.91 -26.55 1.75
C CYS A 108 7.85 -26.21 0.60
N VAL A 109 9.17 -26.29 0.81
CA VAL A 109 10.15 -25.98 -0.25
C VAL A 109 10.08 -27.04 -1.36
N ASN A 110 9.99 -28.31 -1.02
CA ASN A 110 9.87 -29.39 -2.00
C ASN A 110 8.56 -29.32 -2.77
N GLU A 111 7.45 -28.97 -2.11
CA GLU A 111 6.16 -28.72 -2.75
C GLU A 111 6.25 -27.53 -3.71
N ALA A 112 6.85 -26.42 -3.30
CA ALA A 112 7.07 -25.27 -4.18
C ALA A 112 7.92 -25.63 -5.42
N ILE A 113 8.95 -26.47 -5.25
CA ILE A 113 9.75 -26.97 -6.38
C ILE A 113 8.89 -27.83 -7.31
N PHE A 114 8.04 -28.70 -6.76
CA PHE A 114 7.15 -29.55 -7.55
C PHE A 114 6.10 -28.74 -8.32
N GLU A 115 5.49 -27.75 -7.68
CA GLU A 115 4.39 -26.95 -8.25
C GLU A 115 4.89 -25.84 -9.19
N TYR A 116 5.95 -25.13 -8.81
CA TYR A 116 6.42 -23.92 -9.49
C TYR A 116 7.79 -24.06 -10.14
N GLY A 117 8.41 -25.24 -10.05
CA GLY A 117 9.74 -25.53 -10.61
C GLY A 117 10.91 -24.91 -9.83
N HIS A 118 10.65 -24.26 -8.70
CA HIS A 118 11.69 -23.65 -7.86
C HIS A 118 11.28 -23.53 -6.40
N GLY A 119 12.25 -23.62 -5.49
CA GLY A 119 12.04 -23.36 -4.07
C GLY A 119 12.02 -21.86 -3.77
N TYR A 120 11.36 -21.48 -2.68
CA TYR A 120 11.38 -20.13 -2.13
C TYR A 120 11.10 -20.15 -0.63
N PHE A 121 11.45 -19.05 0.07
CA PHE A 121 11.11 -18.89 1.48
C PHE A 121 9.79 -18.14 1.63
N LYS A 122 8.80 -18.74 2.29
CA LYS A 122 7.48 -18.12 2.53
C LYS A 122 7.61 -16.91 3.47
N HIS A 123 6.83 -15.86 3.21
CA HIS A 123 6.78 -14.62 4.00
C HIS A 123 6.59 -14.88 5.50
N GLN A 124 5.63 -15.75 5.84
CA GLN A 124 5.30 -16.08 7.23
C GLN A 124 6.51 -16.58 8.05
N TRP A 125 7.53 -17.17 7.42
CA TRP A 125 8.72 -17.69 8.11
C TRP A 125 9.67 -16.59 8.62
N VAL A 126 9.50 -15.35 8.15
CA VAL A 126 10.26 -14.19 8.62
C VAL A 126 9.98 -13.92 10.11
N ARG A 127 8.71 -14.08 10.53
CA ARG A 127 8.22 -13.83 11.89
C ARG A 127 7.94 -15.13 12.67
N ASN A 128 7.47 -16.19 12.01
CA ASN A 128 7.10 -17.45 12.67
C ASN A 128 8.26 -18.40 12.90
N THR A 129 8.09 -19.31 13.87
CA THR A 129 9.00 -20.44 14.15
C THR A 129 8.39 -21.81 13.82
N TRP A 130 7.15 -21.81 13.32
CA TRP A 130 6.35 -23.01 13.05
C TRP A 130 5.78 -22.98 11.64
N CYS A 131 5.74 -24.12 10.97
CA CYS A 131 5.02 -24.31 9.72
C CYS A 131 3.60 -24.77 10.02
N TYR A 132 2.61 -23.94 9.69
CA TYR A 132 1.20 -24.30 9.90
C TYR A 132 0.65 -25.29 8.86
N LEU A 133 1.21 -25.33 7.65
CA LEU A 133 0.77 -26.26 6.60
C LEU A 133 1.15 -27.72 6.91
N HIS A 134 2.37 -27.93 7.42
CA HIS A 134 2.90 -29.27 7.73
C HIS A 134 2.94 -29.58 9.22
N GLU A 135 2.41 -28.68 10.05
CA GLU A 135 2.38 -28.82 11.51
C GLU A 135 3.71 -29.20 12.15
N LEU A 136 4.80 -28.54 11.73
CA LEU A 136 6.14 -28.88 12.19
C LEU A 136 7.03 -27.64 12.42
N PRO A 137 8.00 -27.73 13.34
CA PRO A 137 8.88 -26.61 13.64
C PRO A 137 9.76 -26.26 12.44
N LEU A 138 9.94 -24.96 12.20
CA LEU A 138 10.80 -24.49 11.12
C LEU A 138 12.27 -24.79 11.44
N ARG A 139 13.01 -25.22 10.42
CA ARG A 139 14.47 -25.28 10.47
C ARG A 139 15.02 -23.87 10.34
N HIS A 140 16.17 -23.58 10.96
CA HIS A 140 16.85 -22.32 10.76
C HIS A 140 18.35 -22.51 10.53
N LEU A 141 18.90 -21.69 9.63
CA LEU A 141 20.34 -21.70 9.34
C LEU A 141 21.11 -21.10 10.52
N THR A 142 22.26 -21.67 10.86
CA THR A 142 23.07 -21.24 12.01
C THR A 142 24.42 -20.65 11.65
N ARG A 143 24.87 -20.80 10.40
CA ARG A 143 26.20 -20.33 9.99
C ARG A 143 26.27 -18.81 10.04
N ALA A 144 27.21 -18.30 10.82
CA ALA A 144 27.34 -16.87 11.10
C ALA A 144 28.10 -16.07 10.03
N SER A 145 28.36 -16.64 8.83
CA SER A 145 29.10 -15.94 7.79
C SER A 145 28.24 -15.72 6.55
N TYR A 146 28.42 -14.55 5.92
CA TYR A 146 27.75 -14.18 4.69
C TYR A 146 27.88 -15.21 3.57
N LYS A 147 29.12 -15.64 3.27
CA LYS A 147 29.40 -16.61 2.19
C LYS A 147 28.70 -17.94 2.43
N HIS A 148 28.79 -18.44 3.66
CA HIS A 148 28.19 -19.72 4.03
C HIS A 148 26.66 -19.63 4.02
N ALA A 149 26.08 -18.52 4.47
CA ALA A 149 24.64 -18.33 4.39
C ALA A 149 24.14 -18.30 2.94
N ILE A 150 24.90 -17.71 2.00
CA ILE A 150 24.55 -17.78 0.58
C ILE A 150 24.54 -19.23 0.07
N GLU A 151 25.53 -20.03 0.44
CA GLU A 151 25.62 -21.44 0.07
C GLU A 151 24.44 -22.22 0.64
N ASP A 152 24.18 -22.09 1.94
CA ASP A 152 23.08 -22.76 2.64
C ASP A 152 21.71 -22.35 2.06
N VAL A 153 21.49 -21.06 1.77
CA VAL A 153 20.26 -20.57 1.14
C VAL A 153 20.07 -21.19 -0.24
N LYS A 154 21.11 -21.26 -1.07
CA LYS A 154 21.04 -21.90 -2.39
C LYS A 154 20.69 -23.37 -2.30
N GLU A 155 21.30 -24.08 -1.34
CA GLU A 155 21.02 -25.49 -1.09
C GLU A 155 19.56 -25.69 -0.68
N VAL A 156 19.01 -24.87 0.22
CA VAL A 156 17.58 -24.91 0.57
C VAL A 156 16.71 -24.68 -0.65
N LEU A 157 16.96 -23.63 -1.45
CA LEU A 157 16.16 -23.32 -2.65
C LEU A 157 16.20 -24.45 -3.70
N ALA A 158 17.23 -25.29 -3.68
CA ALA A 158 17.36 -26.48 -4.52
C ALA A 158 16.70 -27.73 -3.92
N GLY A 159 16.06 -27.64 -2.76
CA GLY A 159 15.44 -28.76 -2.06
C GLY A 159 16.40 -29.55 -1.16
N GLY A 160 17.62 -29.06 -0.96
CA GLY A 160 18.61 -29.64 -0.05
C GLY A 160 18.39 -29.22 1.41
N ILE A 161 19.04 -29.93 2.32
CA ILE A 161 19.06 -29.63 3.75
C ILE A 161 20.52 -29.31 4.14
N PRO A 162 20.87 -28.03 4.39
CA PRO A 162 22.25 -27.66 4.72
C PRO A 162 22.69 -28.27 6.04
N ILE A 163 23.94 -28.74 6.13
CA ILE A 163 24.52 -29.50 7.27
C ILE A 163 24.41 -28.80 8.65
N ASN A 164 24.23 -27.48 8.69
CA ASN A 164 24.25 -26.67 9.92
C ASN A 164 22.89 -26.04 10.23
N GLU A 165 21.82 -26.74 9.94
CA GLU A 165 20.47 -26.33 10.27
C GLU A 165 20.07 -26.82 11.68
N VAL A 166 19.34 -25.98 12.40
CA VAL A 166 18.77 -26.36 13.72
C VAL A 166 17.27 -26.23 13.65
N CYS A 167 16.58 -27.24 14.18
CA CYS A 167 15.13 -27.23 14.29
C CYS A 167 14.69 -26.36 15.49
N THR A 168 13.70 -25.48 15.30
CA THR A 168 13.11 -24.76 16.43
C THR A 168 12.44 -25.76 17.38
N GLN A 169 12.75 -25.71 18.67
CA GLN A 169 12.27 -26.74 19.60
C GLN A 169 10.88 -26.44 20.18
N THR A 170 10.33 -25.24 19.95
CA THR A 170 9.11 -24.78 20.60
C THR A 170 7.99 -24.55 19.60
N ARG A 171 6.89 -25.32 19.75
CA ARG A 171 5.57 -24.91 19.26
C ARG A 171 5.17 -23.66 20.05
N PRO A 172 4.80 -22.53 19.41
CA PRO A 172 4.32 -21.37 20.15
C PRO A 172 3.13 -21.80 21.01
N SER A 173 3.23 -21.57 22.32
CA SER A 173 2.16 -21.85 23.26
C SER A 173 1.05 -20.83 23.04
N GLY A 174 0.01 -21.20 22.28
CA GLY A 174 -1.30 -20.54 22.27
C GLY A 174 -1.38 -19.10 21.75
N ALA A 175 -0.27 -18.41 21.50
CA ALA A 175 -0.28 -17.21 20.69
C ALA A 175 -0.32 -17.66 19.23
N VAL A 176 -1.54 -17.98 18.75
CA VAL A 176 -1.91 -17.45 17.44
C VAL A 176 -1.50 -15.98 17.58
N GLU A 177 -0.43 -15.55 16.91
CA GLU A 177 -0.42 -14.17 16.46
C GLU A 177 -1.71 -14.14 15.65
N SER A 178 -2.79 -13.72 16.32
CA SER A 178 -3.84 -13.02 15.64
C SER A 178 -3.02 -12.02 14.85
N LEU A 179 -2.89 -12.24 13.54
CA LEU A 179 -3.08 -11.13 12.62
C LEU A 179 -4.15 -10.33 13.31
N SER A 180 -3.77 -9.23 13.93
CA SER A 180 -4.68 -8.42 14.70
C SER A 180 -5.61 -7.84 13.65
N VAL A 181 -6.57 -8.66 13.23
CA VAL A 181 -7.88 -8.25 12.82
C VAL A 181 -8.34 -7.54 14.07
N ASN A 182 -8.06 -6.24 14.11
CA ASN A 182 -8.70 -5.37 15.04
C ASN A 182 -10.18 -5.65 14.81
N ASN A 183 -10.80 -6.39 15.72
CA ASN A 183 -12.23 -6.68 15.73
C ASN A 183 -13.05 -5.41 16.04
N SER A 184 -12.52 -4.22 15.75
CA SER A 184 -13.37 -3.08 15.50
C SER A 184 -14.08 -3.37 14.17
N LYS A 185 -15.40 -3.53 14.23
CA LYS A 185 -16.29 -3.34 13.07
C LYS A 185 -16.21 -1.88 12.59
N GLU A 186 -15.01 -1.37 12.33
CA GLU A 186 -14.83 -0.10 11.66
C GLU A 186 -15.16 -0.31 10.20
N LEU A 187 -16.01 0.56 9.65
CA LEU A 187 -16.27 0.59 8.22
C LEU A 187 -14.94 0.79 7.49
N GLU A 188 -14.48 -0.23 6.78
CA GLU A 188 -13.35 -0.12 5.88
C GLU A 188 -13.80 0.65 4.64
N LEU A 189 -13.36 1.91 4.56
CA LEU A 189 -13.62 2.78 3.43
C LEU A 189 -12.41 2.81 2.51
N LEU A 190 -12.66 2.73 1.21
CA LEU A 190 -11.66 2.84 0.16
C LEU A 190 -11.97 4.03 -0.74
N PHE A 191 -11.03 4.95 -0.86
CA PHE A 191 -11.10 5.98 -1.91
C PHE A 191 -10.35 5.46 -3.14
N ALA A 192 -11.07 5.25 -4.25
CA ALA A 192 -10.48 4.89 -5.55
C ALA A 192 -9.95 6.11 -6.32
N VAL A 193 -10.40 7.30 -5.90
CA VAL A 193 -9.94 8.58 -6.41
C VAL A 193 -9.31 9.34 -5.26
N HIS A 194 -8.13 9.90 -5.53
CA HIS A 194 -7.36 10.61 -4.52
C HIS A 194 -7.32 12.12 -4.79
N ALA A 195 -6.93 12.89 -3.79
CA ALA A 195 -6.80 14.33 -3.88
C ALA A 195 -5.45 14.78 -3.32
N PRO A 196 -4.75 15.72 -3.98
CA PRO A 196 -3.57 16.32 -3.40
C PRO A 196 -3.98 17.23 -2.23
N TYR A 197 -3.03 17.45 -1.33
CA TYR A 197 -3.26 18.25 -0.12
C TYR A 197 -3.76 19.67 -0.40
N CYS A 198 -3.38 20.27 -1.53
CA CYS A 198 -3.83 21.61 -1.92
C CYS A 198 -5.33 21.69 -2.20
N LEU A 199 -6.01 20.60 -2.53
CA LEU A 199 -7.47 20.57 -2.70
C LEU A 199 -8.20 20.89 -1.39
N GLY A 200 -7.56 20.65 -0.23
CA GLY A 200 -8.09 21.03 1.07
C GLY A 200 -8.39 22.53 1.21
N ARG A 201 -7.59 23.40 0.58
CA ARG A 201 -7.83 24.86 0.55
C ARG A 201 -9.08 25.23 -0.23
N LEU A 202 -9.30 24.57 -1.36
CA LEU A 202 -10.49 24.77 -2.17
C LEU A 202 -11.75 24.38 -1.40
N LEU A 203 -11.73 23.24 -0.74
CA LEU A 203 -12.85 22.77 0.07
C LEU A 203 -13.05 23.59 1.35
N ALA A 204 -11.98 24.22 1.88
CA ALA A 204 -12.09 25.17 2.99
C ALA A 204 -12.92 26.42 2.63
N ASN A 205 -12.88 26.89 1.38
CA ASN A 205 -13.73 27.98 0.92
C ASN A 205 -15.20 27.58 0.97
N TRP A 206 -15.53 26.38 0.48
CA TRP A 206 -16.90 25.86 0.56
C TRP A 206 -17.37 25.69 2.00
N LEU A 207 -16.52 25.15 2.89
CA LEU A 207 -16.83 25.03 4.32
C LEU A 207 -17.14 26.39 4.95
N THR A 208 -16.36 27.43 4.60
CA THR A 208 -16.58 28.78 5.12
C THR A 208 -17.94 29.34 4.69
N LEU A 209 -18.32 29.14 3.42
CA LEU A 209 -19.60 29.62 2.87
C LEU A 209 -20.81 28.86 3.43
N ASN A 210 -20.64 27.61 3.83
CA ASN A 210 -21.72 26.74 4.30
C ASN A 210 -21.69 26.50 5.82
N PHE A 211 -20.80 27.19 6.54
CA PHE A 211 -20.52 26.95 7.96
C PHE A 211 -21.78 26.92 8.83
N SER A 212 -22.66 27.91 8.67
CA SER A 212 -23.89 28.03 9.46
C SER A 212 -24.83 26.85 9.27
N LYS A 213 -24.91 26.29 8.06
CA LYS A 213 -25.79 25.17 7.71
C LYS A 213 -25.23 23.81 8.15
N LEU A 214 -23.90 23.66 8.19
CA LEU A 214 -23.24 22.38 8.47
C LEU A 214 -23.00 22.15 9.96
N SER A 215 -22.81 23.23 10.73
CA SER A 215 -22.50 23.15 12.17
C SER A 215 -23.60 22.52 13.03
N GLU A 216 -24.82 22.40 12.51
CA GLU A 216 -25.97 21.74 13.17
C GLU A 216 -25.98 20.22 12.97
N VAL A 217 -25.23 19.68 12.00
CA VAL A 217 -25.36 18.27 11.53
C VAL A 217 -24.17 17.40 11.92
N ALA A 218 -23.02 17.99 12.24
CA ALA A 218 -21.80 17.25 12.51
C ALA A 218 -21.42 17.20 13.98
N GLU A 219 -22.00 16.22 14.67
CA GLU A 219 -21.87 16.01 16.12
C GLU A 219 -20.45 15.60 16.58
N PHE A 220 -19.58 15.21 15.65
CA PHE A 220 -18.25 14.66 15.97
C PHE A 220 -17.11 15.69 16.04
N LEU A 221 -17.38 16.96 15.71
CA LEU A 221 -16.42 18.05 15.90
C LEU A 221 -16.97 19.06 16.91
N THR A 222 -16.11 19.56 17.79
CA THR A 222 -16.49 20.66 18.68
C THR A 222 -16.73 21.96 17.88
N LYS A 223 -17.56 22.87 18.40
CA LYS A 223 -17.78 24.20 17.77
C LYS A 223 -16.47 24.96 17.51
N VAL A 224 -15.49 24.78 18.39
CA VAL A 224 -14.14 25.35 18.27
C VAL A 224 -13.42 24.74 17.06
N GLU A 225 -13.39 23.41 16.95
CA GLU A 225 -12.75 22.74 15.81
C GLU A 225 -13.40 23.08 14.48
N TRP A 226 -14.72 23.17 14.46
CA TRP A 226 -15.49 23.63 13.32
C TRP A 226 -15.07 25.02 12.87
N ALA A 227 -14.94 25.97 13.80
CA ALA A 227 -14.57 27.35 13.49
C ALA A 227 -13.12 27.50 13.00
N PHE A 228 -12.19 26.71 13.56
CA PHE A 228 -10.78 26.79 13.20
C PHE A 228 -10.39 25.96 11.97
N LEU A 229 -11.19 24.96 11.58
CA LEU A 229 -10.83 24.08 10.46
C LEU A 229 -10.64 24.83 9.14
N PRO A 230 -11.59 25.67 8.66
CA PRO A 230 -11.38 26.41 7.42
C PRO A 230 -10.19 27.36 7.51
N TRP A 231 -9.99 28.01 8.67
CA TRP A 231 -8.86 28.91 8.89
C TRP A 231 -7.53 28.16 8.80
N ASN A 232 -7.41 27.00 9.44
CA ASN A 232 -6.21 26.15 9.40
C ASN A 232 -5.88 25.74 7.97
N LEU A 233 -6.87 25.28 7.20
CA LEU A 233 -6.68 24.89 5.80
C LEU A 233 -6.27 26.08 4.92
N LEU A 234 -6.81 27.28 5.15
CA LEU A 234 -6.49 28.44 4.32
C LEU A 234 -5.13 29.07 4.64
N ASN A 235 -4.72 29.07 5.92
CA ASN A 235 -3.60 29.88 6.39
C ASN A 235 -2.33 29.10 6.73
N LEU A 236 -2.43 27.80 7.04
CA LEU A 236 -1.25 27.03 7.42
C LEU A 236 -0.45 26.57 6.18
N PRO A 237 0.88 26.37 6.32
CA PRO A 237 1.70 25.76 5.30
C PRO A 237 1.24 24.34 4.98
N ILE A 238 1.11 23.99 3.69
CA ILE A 238 0.58 22.69 3.22
C ILE A 238 1.42 21.51 3.73
N ASP A 239 2.72 21.71 3.91
CA ASP A 239 3.70 20.74 4.41
C ASP A 239 3.77 20.66 5.94
N SER A 240 2.99 21.48 6.65
CA SER A 240 2.97 21.45 8.12
C SER A 240 2.17 20.27 8.67
N ASN A 241 2.59 19.77 9.83
CA ASN A 241 1.85 18.74 10.56
C ASN A 241 0.45 19.22 10.97
N ASP A 242 0.29 20.51 11.26
CA ASP A 242 -1.01 21.09 11.62
C ASP A 242 -1.97 21.13 10.43
N TYR A 243 -1.48 21.42 9.22
CA TYR A 243 -2.27 21.30 8.00
C TYR A 243 -2.68 19.85 7.73
N SER A 244 -1.76 18.90 7.94
CA SER A 244 -2.05 17.46 7.79
C SER A 244 -3.13 17.00 8.78
N GLN A 245 -3.10 17.48 10.02
CA GLN A 245 -4.19 17.23 10.99
C GLN A 245 -5.52 17.85 10.56
N ALA A 246 -5.50 19.07 10.00
CA ALA A 246 -6.68 19.70 9.45
C ALA A 246 -7.28 18.90 8.28
N LEU A 247 -6.44 18.36 7.39
CA LEU A 247 -6.89 17.48 6.30
C LEU A 247 -7.56 16.20 6.80
N ARG A 248 -7.05 15.57 7.86
CA ARG A 248 -7.70 14.39 8.47
C ARG A 248 -9.11 14.71 8.97
N LYS A 249 -9.30 15.89 9.59
CA LYS A 249 -10.62 16.36 10.01
C LYS A 249 -11.52 16.63 8.80
N LEU A 250 -10.99 17.27 7.76
CA LEU A 250 -11.71 17.50 6.51
C LEU A 250 -12.13 16.17 5.86
N ASN A 251 -11.28 15.15 5.89
CA ASN A 251 -11.61 13.82 5.36
C ASN A 251 -12.84 13.21 6.05
N ALA A 252 -12.88 13.24 7.40
CA ALA A 252 -14.04 12.77 8.16
C ALA A 252 -15.33 13.54 7.81
N LEU A 253 -15.22 14.84 7.55
CA LEU A 253 -16.34 15.67 7.10
C LEU A 253 -16.82 15.30 5.71
N ILE A 254 -15.89 15.08 4.76
CA ILE A 254 -16.22 14.68 3.40
C ILE A 254 -16.99 13.36 3.40
N VAL A 255 -16.55 12.39 4.21
CA VAL A 255 -17.28 11.12 4.38
C VAL A 255 -18.69 11.38 4.91
N SER A 256 -18.83 12.24 5.92
CA SER A 256 -20.13 12.53 6.55
C SER A 256 -21.09 13.29 5.62
N PHE A 257 -20.56 14.22 4.83
CA PHE A 257 -21.33 15.07 3.92
C PHE A 257 -21.35 14.58 2.49
N ARG A 258 -20.91 13.35 2.20
CA ARG A 258 -20.87 12.82 0.83
C ARG A 258 -22.21 12.93 0.10
N ARG A 259 -23.35 12.75 0.79
CA ARG A 259 -24.69 12.89 0.18
C ARG A 259 -25.23 14.32 0.12
N ASN A 260 -24.43 15.32 0.49
CA ASN A 260 -24.84 16.73 0.46
C ASN A 260 -24.77 17.28 -0.97
N SER A 261 -25.90 17.70 -1.53
CA SER A 261 -25.99 18.20 -2.91
C SER A 261 -25.10 19.43 -3.16
N SER A 262 -25.06 20.39 -2.22
CA SER A 262 -24.22 21.59 -2.32
C SER A 262 -22.73 21.27 -2.38
N LEU A 263 -22.28 20.24 -1.63
CA LEU A 263 -20.88 19.77 -1.72
C LEU A 263 -20.60 19.15 -3.09
N ASN A 264 -21.50 18.28 -3.55
CA ASN A 264 -21.37 17.58 -4.83
C ASN A 264 -21.36 18.55 -6.02
N GLU A 265 -22.24 19.55 -6.02
CA GLU A 265 -22.28 20.64 -6.99
C GLU A 265 -20.97 21.43 -6.98
N TYR A 266 -20.49 21.81 -5.79
CA TYR A 266 -19.24 22.56 -5.64
C TYR A 266 -18.04 21.80 -6.18
N ILE A 267 -17.90 20.51 -5.84
CA ILE A 267 -16.84 19.65 -6.36
C ILE A 267 -16.95 19.55 -7.89
N SER A 268 -18.14 19.28 -8.43
CA SER A 268 -18.34 19.14 -9.87
C SER A 268 -18.02 20.42 -10.65
N GLU A 269 -18.32 21.58 -10.08
CA GLU A 269 -18.03 22.88 -10.68
C GLU A 269 -16.53 23.20 -10.65
N HIS A 270 -15.82 22.89 -9.57
CA HIS A 270 -14.47 23.39 -9.32
C HIS A 270 -13.35 22.36 -9.47
N VAL A 271 -13.67 21.07 -9.60
CA VAL A 271 -12.69 19.97 -9.64
C VAL A 271 -12.77 19.24 -10.97
N GLU A 272 -11.62 18.87 -11.49
CA GLU A 272 -11.46 17.93 -12.61
C GLU A 272 -10.69 16.69 -12.17
N TYR A 273 -10.75 15.65 -12.97
CA TYR A 273 -10.04 14.40 -12.72
C TYR A 273 -8.91 14.22 -13.73
N VAL A 274 -7.79 13.71 -13.26
CA VAL A 274 -6.64 13.36 -14.08
C VAL A 274 -6.14 11.96 -13.77
N LYS A 275 -5.46 11.35 -14.73
CA LYS A 275 -4.70 10.11 -14.53
C LYS A 275 -3.25 10.47 -14.25
N VAL A 276 -2.73 10.14 -13.08
CA VAL A 276 -1.34 10.40 -12.67
C VAL A 276 -0.54 9.11 -12.72
N PHE A 277 0.69 9.14 -13.27
CA PHE A 277 1.58 7.97 -13.32
C PHE A 277 2.51 7.95 -12.11
N VAL A 278 2.21 7.11 -11.12
CA VAL A 278 2.73 7.25 -9.74
C VAL A 278 3.99 6.43 -9.46
N SER A 279 4.18 5.34 -10.19
CA SER A 279 5.33 4.45 -9.98
C SER A 279 6.64 5.03 -10.51
N PRO A 280 7.81 4.58 -10.00
CA PRO A 280 9.13 5.00 -10.46
C PRO A 280 9.35 4.93 -11.97
N ARG A 281 8.68 3.98 -12.66
CA ARG A 281 8.80 3.76 -14.10
C ARG A 281 7.55 4.16 -14.88
N GLY A 282 6.58 4.82 -14.22
CA GLY A 282 5.33 5.26 -14.83
C GLY A 282 4.38 4.15 -15.30
N GLN A 283 4.55 2.92 -14.81
CA GLN A 283 3.69 1.77 -15.15
C GLN A 283 2.41 1.69 -14.32
N LEU A 284 2.44 2.18 -13.08
CA LEU A 284 1.26 2.31 -12.23
C LEU A 284 0.69 3.72 -12.35
N SER A 285 -0.63 3.81 -12.21
CA SER A 285 -1.36 5.07 -12.26
C SER A 285 -2.49 5.14 -11.26
N GLU A 286 -2.83 6.35 -10.84
CA GLU A 286 -3.98 6.65 -10.00
C GLU A 286 -4.86 7.73 -10.65
N VAL A 287 -6.14 7.72 -10.28
CA VAL A 287 -7.07 8.79 -10.65
C VAL A 287 -7.08 9.82 -9.54
N MET A 288 -6.84 11.09 -9.89
CA MET A 288 -6.74 12.18 -8.92
C MET A 288 -7.66 13.35 -9.25
N MET A 289 -8.24 13.93 -8.22
CA MET A 289 -9.01 15.17 -8.23
C MET A 289 -8.08 16.39 -8.15
N LEU A 290 -8.23 17.35 -9.07
CA LEU A 290 -7.47 18.60 -9.06
C LEU A 290 -8.38 19.82 -9.22
N PRO A 291 -8.03 20.98 -8.62
CA PRO A 291 -8.75 22.24 -8.84
C PRO A 291 -8.70 22.72 -10.29
N LYS A 292 -9.83 22.84 -11.00
CA LYS A 292 -9.89 23.37 -12.39
C LYS A 292 -9.17 24.71 -12.52
N LEU A 293 -9.42 25.60 -11.56
CA LEU A 293 -8.66 26.84 -11.41
C LEU A 293 -7.34 26.52 -10.71
N ARG A 294 -6.28 26.44 -11.52
CA ARG A 294 -4.89 26.17 -11.08
C ARG A 294 -4.24 27.40 -10.41
N ASP A 295 -5.00 28.15 -9.62
CA ASP A 295 -4.59 29.40 -8.94
C ASP A 295 -3.81 29.16 -7.64
N CYS A 296 -3.46 27.91 -7.36
CA CYS A 296 -2.56 27.59 -6.26
C CYS A 296 -1.16 28.16 -6.57
N GLN A 297 -0.55 28.87 -5.61
CA GLN A 297 0.81 29.41 -5.73
C GLN A 297 1.85 28.35 -6.16
N SER A 298 1.56 27.07 -5.92
CA SER A 298 2.37 25.90 -6.30
C SER A 298 2.07 25.34 -7.70
N CYS A 299 0.95 25.72 -8.34
CA CYS A 299 0.60 25.35 -9.72
C CYS A 299 0.94 26.46 -10.74
N ALA A 300 1.30 27.64 -10.24
CA ALA A 300 1.29 28.90 -10.98
C ALA A 300 2.31 29.04 -12.12
N LYS A 301 3.23 28.09 -12.34
CA LYS A 301 4.29 28.26 -13.35
C LYS A 301 4.07 27.53 -14.67
N ASN A 302 3.41 26.36 -14.71
CA ASN A 302 3.49 25.49 -15.91
C ASN A 302 2.19 24.77 -16.32
N LYS A 303 1.01 25.13 -15.77
CA LYS A 303 -0.20 24.28 -15.83
C LYS A 303 0.04 22.84 -15.30
N SER A 304 1.17 22.58 -14.65
CA SER A 304 1.49 21.34 -13.95
C SER A 304 1.44 21.59 -12.45
N CYS A 305 0.87 20.65 -11.71
CA CYS A 305 0.80 20.73 -10.25
C CYS A 305 2.16 20.34 -9.68
N SER A 306 2.87 21.27 -9.02
CA SER A 306 4.18 20.94 -8.41
C SER A 306 4.09 19.88 -7.32
N PHE A 307 2.90 19.66 -6.76
CA PHE A 307 2.64 18.60 -5.80
C PHE A 307 2.48 17.23 -6.44
N LEU A 308 2.14 17.15 -7.72
CA LEU A 308 1.95 15.86 -8.35
C LEU A 308 3.25 15.13 -8.62
N LYS A 309 4.43 15.76 -8.57
CA LYS A 309 5.78 15.16 -8.79
C LYS A 309 5.97 14.30 -10.06
N PHE A 310 4.90 14.00 -10.79
CA PHE A 310 4.75 12.97 -11.80
C PHE A 310 3.99 13.53 -13.00
N GLU A 311 4.14 12.83 -14.12
CA GLU A 311 3.35 13.09 -15.32
C GLU A 311 1.89 12.70 -15.10
N TYR A 312 1.00 13.42 -15.76
CA TYR A 312 -0.43 13.14 -15.71
C TYR A 312 -1.10 13.46 -17.04
N ASN A 313 -2.22 12.79 -17.30
CA ASN A 313 -3.07 12.99 -18.46
C ASN A 313 -4.46 13.46 -18.04
N GLU A 314 -5.05 14.36 -18.83
CA GLU A 314 -6.46 14.72 -18.69
C GLU A 314 -7.35 13.51 -18.98
N ILE A 315 -8.44 13.38 -18.22
CA ILE A 315 -9.47 12.36 -18.44
C ILE A 315 -10.63 13.03 -19.18
N LYS A 316 -10.97 12.53 -20.36
CA LYS A 316 -12.09 13.01 -21.18
C LYS A 316 -13.30 12.07 -21.17
N GLU A 317 -13.07 10.84 -20.76
CA GLU A 317 -14.08 9.80 -20.65
C GLU A 317 -14.87 9.97 -19.35
N GLU A 318 -16.06 9.37 -19.31
CA GLU A 318 -16.81 9.25 -18.07
C GLU A 318 -16.04 8.36 -17.07
N ILE A 319 -15.98 8.79 -15.82
CA ILE A 319 -15.34 8.03 -14.76
C ILE A 319 -16.40 7.15 -14.12
N ASP A 320 -16.36 5.88 -14.46
CA ASP A 320 -17.16 4.82 -13.87
C ASP A 320 -16.26 3.76 -13.21
N LEU A 321 -16.86 2.67 -12.72
CA LEU A 321 -16.12 1.57 -12.09
C LEU A 321 -15.17 0.86 -13.04
N GLN A 322 -15.56 0.72 -14.31
CA GLN A 322 -14.74 0.09 -15.32
C GLN A 322 -13.51 0.96 -15.60
N PHE A 323 -13.70 2.27 -15.73
CA PHE A 323 -12.61 3.23 -15.85
C PHE A 323 -11.65 3.12 -14.66
N LEU A 324 -12.16 3.16 -13.42
CA LEU A 324 -11.31 3.04 -12.23
C LEU A 324 -10.52 1.72 -12.21
N PHE A 325 -11.13 0.60 -12.58
CA PHE A 325 -10.46 -0.70 -12.63
C PHE A 325 -9.29 -0.73 -13.64
N HIS A 326 -9.39 0.01 -14.74
CA HIS A 326 -8.34 0.06 -15.76
C HIS A 326 -7.30 1.16 -15.51
N HIS A 327 -7.65 2.22 -14.76
CA HIS A 327 -6.84 3.43 -14.65
C HIS A 327 -6.36 3.78 -13.22
N SER A 328 -6.91 3.17 -12.17
CA SER A 328 -6.40 3.22 -10.80
C SER A 328 -5.80 1.87 -10.39
N SER A 329 -4.49 1.88 -10.15
CA SER A 329 -3.71 0.68 -9.84
C SER A 329 -4.02 0.17 -8.43
N SER A 330 -4.21 1.09 -7.49
CA SER A 330 -4.66 0.80 -6.14
C SER A 330 -6.05 0.16 -6.17
N PHE A 331 -7.04 0.81 -6.80
CA PHE A 331 -8.41 0.30 -6.88
C PHE A 331 -8.48 -1.07 -7.56
N LYS A 332 -7.78 -1.25 -8.69
CA LYS A 332 -7.71 -2.55 -9.37
C LYS A 332 -7.24 -3.66 -8.43
N ARG A 333 -6.20 -3.40 -7.64
CA ARG A 333 -5.67 -4.38 -6.69
C ARG A 333 -6.66 -4.69 -5.57
N TYR A 334 -7.32 -3.68 -5.01
CA TYR A 334 -8.39 -3.90 -4.03
C TYR A 334 -9.56 -4.72 -4.59
N ALA A 335 -10.00 -4.41 -5.81
CA ALA A 335 -11.09 -5.12 -6.45
C ALA A 335 -10.77 -6.61 -6.66
N ILE A 336 -9.53 -6.93 -7.01
CA ILE A 336 -9.06 -8.32 -7.16
C ILE A 336 -8.95 -9.02 -5.80
N ASP A 337 -8.45 -8.36 -4.77
CA ASP A 337 -8.17 -8.99 -3.46
C ASP A 337 -9.43 -9.17 -2.59
N GLN A 338 -10.38 -8.22 -2.60
CA GLN A 338 -11.51 -8.20 -1.67
C GLN A 338 -12.79 -8.85 -2.24
N GLY A 339 -12.88 -9.05 -3.56
CA GLY A 339 -13.99 -9.73 -4.24
C GLY A 339 -15.34 -8.99 -4.22
N GLN A 340 -15.62 -8.14 -3.22
CA GLN A 340 -16.84 -7.34 -3.11
C GLN A 340 -16.54 -5.91 -2.65
N ILE A 341 -16.97 -4.94 -3.46
CA ILE A 341 -16.86 -3.50 -3.18
C ILE A 341 -18.24 -2.88 -3.39
N SER A 342 -18.73 -2.11 -2.42
CA SER A 342 -20.05 -1.45 -2.51
C SER A 342 -19.90 0.07 -2.63
N LEU A 343 -20.70 0.67 -3.51
CA LEU A 343 -20.80 2.13 -3.64
C LEU A 343 -21.43 2.74 -2.38
N THR A 344 -20.96 3.91 -1.94
CA THR A 344 -21.60 4.64 -0.83
C THR A 344 -22.44 5.85 -1.28
N GLY A 345 -22.40 6.17 -2.57
CA GLY A 345 -23.19 7.20 -3.25
C GLY A 345 -22.88 7.26 -4.75
N ASP A 346 -23.39 8.29 -5.42
CA ASP A 346 -23.50 8.35 -6.88
C ASP A 346 -22.24 8.87 -7.60
N TYR A 347 -21.24 9.34 -6.85
CA TYR A 347 -20.04 9.95 -7.43
C TYR A 347 -18.81 9.10 -7.14
N MET A 348 -17.96 8.89 -8.15
CA MET A 348 -16.78 8.02 -8.04
C MET A 348 -15.67 8.55 -7.12
N TRP A 349 -15.72 9.82 -6.72
CA TRP A 349 -14.82 10.34 -5.68
C TRP A 349 -15.21 9.87 -4.28
N MET A 350 -16.45 9.44 -4.09
CA MET A 350 -16.94 8.96 -2.80
C MET A 350 -16.24 7.66 -2.43
N PRO A 351 -16.06 7.39 -1.12
CA PRO A 351 -15.45 6.15 -0.71
C PRO A 351 -16.35 4.98 -1.07
N PHE A 352 -15.73 3.86 -1.38
CA PHE A 352 -16.34 2.56 -1.43
C PHE A 352 -16.33 1.92 -0.05
N ARG A 353 -17.30 1.06 0.23
CA ARG A 353 -17.28 0.17 1.38
C ARG A 353 -16.63 -1.14 0.99
N ILE A 354 -15.62 -1.55 1.74
CA ILE A 354 -15.05 -2.89 1.70
C ILE A 354 -15.69 -3.67 2.84
N ASN A 355 -16.28 -4.83 2.53
CA ASN A 355 -16.83 -5.72 3.54
C ASN A 355 -15.77 -6.75 3.90
N SER A 356 -15.02 -6.53 4.99
CA SER A 356 -14.03 -7.53 5.41
C SER A 356 -14.67 -8.83 5.94
N PHE A 357 -15.92 -8.82 6.43
CA PHE A 357 -16.73 -10.02 6.69
C PHE A 357 -18.22 -9.64 6.76
N LEU A 358 -19.11 -10.30 5.99
CA LEU A 358 -20.55 -10.26 6.25
C LEU A 358 -21.05 -11.63 6.71
N SER A 359 -21.77 -11.65 7.83
CA SER A 359 -22.71 -12.71 8.17
C SER A 359 -24.00 -12.52 7.37
N GLU A 360 -24.68 -13.62 7.03
CA GLU A 360 -25.85 -13.68 6.15
C GLU A 360 -27.00 -12.70 6.49
N GLU A 361 -27.06 -12.17 7.71
CA GLU A 361 -28.10 -11.24 8.18
C GLU A 361 -27.99 -9.80 7.61
N ASP A 362 -26.83 -9.38 7.11
CA ASP A 362 -26.65 -8.04 6.51
C ASP A 362 -27.03 -7.99 5.01
N LEU A 363 -27.32 -9.14 4.38
CA LEU A 363 -27.65 -9.29 2.95
C LEU A 363 -29.03 -8.75 2.56
N GLU A 364 -29.92 -8.47 3.51
CA GLU A 364 -31.32 -8.13 3.21
C GLU A 364 -31.58 -6.62 3.02
N SER A 365 -30.58 -5.74 3.10
CA SER A 365 -30.85 -4.28 3.19
C SER A 365 -30.11 -3.33 2.22
N GLY A 366 -29.36 -3.80 1.21
CA GLY A 366 -28.71 -2.85 0.29
C GLY A 366 -28.23 -3.48 -1.01
N GLU A 367 -28.52 -2.78 -2.12
CA GLU A 367 -28.15 -3.12 -3.50
C GLU A 367 -26.67 -3.52 -3.62
N LEU A 368 -26.44 -4.82 -3.80
CA LEU A 368 -25.15 -5.41 -4.13
C LEU A 368 -25.01 -5.50 -5.64
N MET A 369 -23.88 -5.05 -6.17
CA MET A 369 -23.42 -5.44 -7.51
C MET A 369 -22.35 -6.52 -7.33
N GLU A 370 -22.70 -7.76 -7.66
CA GLU A 370 -21.73 -8.84 -7.81
C GLU A 370 -20.91 -8.60 -9.08
N PHE A 371 -19.58 -8.57 -8.94
CA PHE A 371 -18.68 -8.63 -10.09
C PHE A 371 -18.65 -10.06 -10.62
N VAL A 372 -19.13 -10.26 -11.85
CA VAL A 372 -18.82 -11.46 -12.64
C VAL A 372 -17.73 -11.05 -13.64
N LEU A 373 -16.54 -11.64 -13.49
CA LEU A 373 -15.37 -11.43 -14.36
C LEU A 373 -15.58 -11.97 -15.77
#